data_AF-A0A2S4VEN3-F1
#
_entry.id   AF-A0A2S4VEN3-F1
#
_cell.length_a   1.000
_cell.length_b   1.000
_cell.length_c   1.000
_cell.angle_alpha   90.00
_cell.angle_beta   90.00
_cell.angle_gamma   90.00
#
_symmetry.space_group_name_H-M   'P 1'
#
loop_
_entity.id
_entity.type
_entity.pdbx_description
1 polymer ?
#
loop_
_entity_poly.entity_id
_entity_poly.type
_entity_poly.pdbx_seq_one_letter_code
_entity_poly.pdbx_strand_id
1 'polypeptide(L)'
;MAQLNPSLQGSSVPKKLTPSQKQWLESVTASMKEKINTQLEPVNDTRTPLQKALSDDHFLKLMNTYYDGVMQEGQFMQLARSQMPNFYALWVARRAELGRGPPLKKEHNTAFTSSLPTD
;
A
#
# COMPACT_ATOMS: atom_id res chain seq x y z
N MET A 1 -30.84 -0.99 -33.44
CA MET A 1 -30.29 0.00 -32.48
C MET A 1 -30.66 -0.46 -31.09
N ALA A 2 -29.68 -0.92 -30.29
CA ALA A 2 -29.93 -1.35 -28.92
C ALA A 2 -29.87 -0.13 -28.00
N GLN A 3 -30.94 0.09 -27.22
CA GLN A 3 -31.03 1.18 -26.25
C GLN A 3 -30.01 0.96 -25.12
N LEU A 4 -29.15 1.96 -24.92
CA LEU A 4 -28.28 2.08 -23.75
C LEU A 4 -29.14 2.46 -22.54
N ASN A 5 -29.15 1.60 -21.52
CA ASN A 5 -29.77 1.88 -20.22
C ASN A 5 -29.14 3.14 -19.58
N PRO A 6 -29.93 4.16 -19.18
CA PRO A 6 -29.40 5.38 -18.58
C PRO A 6 -29.01 5.26 -17.09
N SER A 7 -28.95 4.06 -16.50
CA SER A 7 -28.68 3.91 -15.06
C SER A 7 -27.20 3.65 -14.75
N LEU A 8 -26.33 4.58 -15.17
CA LEU A 8 -24.95 4.72 -14.70
C LEU A 8 -24.77 6.01 -13.88
N GLN A 9 -25.87 6.56 -13.34
CA GLN A 9 -25.79 7.53 -12.25
C GLN A 9 -25.52 6.77 -10.95
N GLY A 10 -24.25 6.46 -10.73
CA GLY A 10 -23.75 5.92 -9.47
C GLY A 10 -24.09 6.86 -8.33
N SER A 11 -25.15 6.51 -7.59
CA SER A 11 -25.46 7.08 -6.29
C SER A 11 -24.20 7.06 -5.41
N SER A 12 -23.65 8.24 -5.12
CA SER A 12 -22.49 8.41 -4.23
C SER A 12 -22.90 8.32 -2.76
N VAL A 13 -23.75 7.35 -2.41
CA VAL A 13 -24.03 7.04 -1.02
C VAL A 13 -22.99 6.01 -0.58
N PRO A 14 -22.12 6.31 0.40
CA PRO A 14 -21.18 5.33 0.89
C PRO A 14 -21.96 4.12 1.41
N LYS A 15 -21.75 2.95 0.79
CA LYS A 15 -22.35 1.69 1.22
C LYS A 15 -22.03 1.49 2.70
N LYS A 16 -23.08 1.36 3.52
CA LYS A 16 -22.92 0.99 4.92
C LYS A 16 -22.31 -0.42 4.98
N LEU A 17 -21.14 -0.51 5.58
CA LEU A 17 -20.42 -1.77 5.73
C LEU A 17 -21.15 -2.68 6.73
N THR A 18 -21.29 -3.96 6.38
CA THR A 18 -21.75 -4.99 7.33
C THR A 18 -20.69 -5.21 8.42
N PRO A 19 -21.07 -5.78 9.58
CA PRO A 19 -20.09 -6.12 10.62
C PRO A 19 -18.94 -6.99 10.09
N SER A 20 -19.24 -7.99 9.26
CA SER A 20 -18.23 -8.87 8.66
C SER A 20 -17.30 -8.14 7.70
N GLN A 21 -17.82 -7.21 6.89
CA GLN A 21 -16.98 -6.40 6.00
C GLN A 21 -16.04 -5.47 6.79
N LYS A 22 -16.52 -4.90 7.90
CA LYS A 22 -15.67 -4.08 8.79
C LYS A 22 -14.56 -4.93 9.41
N GLN A 23 -14.91 -6.08 9.98
CA GLN A 23 -13.95 -6.99 10.59
C GLN A 23 -12.90 -7.48 9.59
N TRP A 24 -13.32 -7.79 8.36
CA TRP A 24 -12.40 -8.16 7.29
C TRP A 24 -11.45 -7.00 6.93
N LEU A 25 -11.98 -5.78 6.72
CA LEU A 25 -11.16 -4.60 6.45
C LEU A 25 -10.17 -4.28 7.57
N GLU A 26 -10.59 -4.43 8.83
CA GLU A 26 -9.73 -4.27 10.01
C GLU A 26 -8.61 -5.32 10.02
N SER A 27 -8.93 -6.58 9.71
CA SER A 27 -7.96 -7.69 9.66
C SER A 27 -6.93 -7.49 8.55
N VAL A 28 -7.38 -7.10 7.37
CA VAL A 28 -6.52 -6.75 6.23
C VAL A 28 -5.63 -5.56 6.58
N THR A 29 -6.19 -4.50 7.16
CA THR A 29 -5.43 -3.32 7.57
C THR A 29 -4.40 -3.65 8.64
N ALA A 30 -4.75 -4.49 9.62
CA ALA A 30 -3.85 -4.96 10.66
C ALA A 30 -2.68 -5.77 10.08
N SER A 31 -2.97 -6.71 9.17
CA SER A 31 -1.95 -7.50 8.47
C SER A 31 -0.99 -6.62 7.65
N MET A 32 -1.53 -5.63 6.93
CA MET A 32 -0.73 -4.66 6.19
C MET A 32 0.20 -3.84 7.10
N LYS A 33 -0.34 -3.33 8.22
CA LYS A 33 0.44 -2.59 9.22
C LYS A 33 1.51 -3.47 9.87
N GLU A 34 1.19 -4.71 10.21
CA GLU A 34 2.15 -5.66 10.77
C GLU A 34 3.34 -5.87 9.82
N LYS A 35 3.06 -6.12 8.54
CA LYS A 35 4.11 -6.29 7.52
C LYS A 35 4.97 -5.03 7.37
N ILE A 36 4.34 -3.85 7.37
CA ILE A 36 5.07 -2.58 7.34
C ILE A 36 5.96 -2.46 8.59
N ASN A 37 5.41 -2.67 9.78
CA ASN A 37 6.09 -2.46 11.05
C ASN A 37 7.22 -3.46 11.31
N THR A 38 7.18 -4.64 10.68
CA THR A 38 8.18 -5.70 10.90
C THR A 38 9.22 -5.75 9.79
N GLN A 39 8.84 -5.52 8.53
CA GLN A 39 9.73 -5.72 7.38
C GLN A 39 10.15 -4.43 6.67
N LEU A 40 9.29 -3.41 6.64
CA LEU A 40 9.56 -2.19 5.86
C LEU A 40 10.09 -1.06 6.70
N GLU A 41 9.45 -0.80 7.83
CA GLU A 41 9.74 0.31 8.72
C GLU A 41 9.71 -0.16 10.18
N PRO A 42 10.61 -1.08 10.56
CA PRO A 42 10.81 -1.42 11.95
C PRO A 42 11.35 -0.20 12.72
N VAL A 43 10.99 -0.12 14.00
CA VAL A 43 11.48 0.92 14.92
C VAL A 43 13.01 0.87 14.95
N ASN A 44 13.55 -0.32 15.19
CA ASN A 44 14.99 -0.60 15.20
C ASN A 44 15.39 -1.22 13.86
N ASP A 45 15.55 -0.37 12.85
CA ASP A 45 15.99 -0.82 11.53
C ASP A 45 17.51 -0.99 11.51
N THR A 46 17.97 -2.24 11.45
CA THR A 46 19.40 -2.59 11.40
C THR A 46 19.98 -2.61 9.99
N ARG A 47 19.14 -2.42 8.96
CA ARG A 47 19.57 -2.41 7.57
C ARG A 47 20.42 -1.18 7.30
N THR A 48 21.46 -1.35 6.51
CA THR A 48 22.21 -0.21 5.98
C THR A 48 21.30 0.64 5.08
N PRO A 49 21.61 1.93 4.89
CA PRO A 49 20.86 2.78 3.95
C PRO A 49 20.75 2.17 2.53
N LEU A 50 21.78 1.47 2.05
CA LEU A 50 21.78 0.77 0.76
C LEU A 50 20.83 -0.45 0.76
N GLN A 51 20.90 -1.30 1.79
CA GLN A 51 19.99 -2.44 1.94
C GLN A 51 18.53 -1.98 2.02
N LYS A 52 18.29 -0.86 2.71
CA LYS A 52 16.99 -0.23 2.77
C LYS A 52 16.52 0.26 1.40
N ALA A 53 17.36 0.96 0.64
CA ALA A 53 17.03 1.43 -0.71
C ALA A 53 16.64 0.28 -1.65
N LEU A 54 17.36 -0.84 -1.60
CA LEU A 54 17.07 -2.04 -2.39
C LEU A 54 15.77 -2.72 -1.94
N SER A 55 15.52 -2.79 -0.63
CA SER A 55 14.26 -3.31 -0.09
C SER A 55 13.08 -2.44 -0.53
N ASP A 56 13.19 -1.12 -0.39
CA ASP A 56 12.14 -0.17 -0.78
C ASP A 56 11.80 -0.35 -2.28
N ASP A 57 12.80 -0.48 -3.16
CA ASP A 57 12.60 -0.74 -4.61
C ASP A 57 11.89 -2.08 -4.89
N HIS A 58 12.30 -3.15 -4.22
CA HIS A 58 11.66 -4.46 -4.33
C HIS A 58 10.18 -4.41 -3.94
N PHE A 59 9.85 -3.74 -2.83
CA PHE A 59 8.48 -3.63 -2.36
C PHE A 59 7.62 -2.70 -3.21
N LEU A 60 8.18 -1.59 -3.73
CA LEU A 60 7.49 -0.72 -4.68
C LEU A 60 7.09 -1.49 -5.95
N LYS A 61 7.91 -2.45 -6.40
CA LYS A 61 7.59 -3.33 -7.54
C LYS A 61 6.52 -4.37 -7.20
N LEU A 62 6.59 -4.98 -6.02
CA LEU A 62 5.66 -6.04 -5.59
C LEU A 62 4.32 -5.53 -5.06
N MET A 63 4.21 -4.22 -4.83
CA MET A 63 3.00 -3.61 -4.27
C MET A 63 1.74 -3.95 -5.06
N ASN A 64 1.81 -4.07 -6.39
CA ASN A 64 0.62 -4.45 -7.17
C ASN A 64 0.22 -5.90 -6.89
N THR A 65 1.17 -6.84 -6.98
CA THR A 65 0.89 -8.27 -6.82
C THR A 65 0.34 -8.63 -5.45
N TYR A 66 0.87 -8.04 -4.38
CA TYR A 66 0.39 -8.33 -3.02
C TYR A 66 -1.01 -7.73 -2.76
N TYR A 67 -1.37 -6.67 -3.49
CA TYR A 67 -2.64 -5.97 -3.33
C TYR A 67 -3.75 -6.53 -4.21
N ASP A 68 -3.41 -7.12 -5.34
CA ASP A 68 -4.39 -7.62 -6.29
C ASP A 68 -5.34 -8.64 -5.67
N GLY A 69 -4.84 -9.56 -4.82
CA GLY A 69 -5.69 -10.54 -4.13
C GLY A 69 -6.68 -9.89 -3.15
N VAL A 70 -6.21 -8.95 -2.33
CA VAL A 70 -7.06 -8.20 -1.38
C VAL A 70 -8.09 -7.36 -2.14
N MET A 71 -7.69 -6.75 -3.26
CA MET A 71 -8.59 -5.97 -4.11
C MET A 71 -9.66 -6.85 -4.77
N GLN A 72 -9.31 -8.05 -5.22
CA GLN A 72 -10.26 -9.02 -5.77
C GLN A 72 -11.26 -9.47 -4.71
N GLU A 73 -10.81 -9.85 -3.52
CA GLU A 73 -11.71 -10.25 -2.43
C GLU A 73 -12.63 -9.11 -2.00
N GLY A 74 -12.12 -7.88 -1.93
CA GLY A 74 -12.93 -6.68 -1.68
C GLY A 74 -13.98 -6.42 -2.76
N GLN A 75 -13.65 -6.68 -4.03
CA GLN A 75 -14.61 -6.61 -5.14
C GLN A 75 -15.72 -7.67 -5.00
N PHE A 76 -15.39 -8.90 -4.62
CA PHE A 76 -16.38 -9.94 -4.33
C PHE A 76 -17.30 -9.55 -3.17
N MET A 77 -16.76 -8.89 -2.15
CA MET A 77 -17.55 -8.32 -1.06
C MET A 77 -18.29 -7.02 -1.45
N GLN A 78 -18.19 -6.59 -2.71
CA GLN A 78 -18.78 -5.36 -3.24
C GLN A 78 -18.41 -4.13 -2.39
N LEU A 79 -17.14 -4.03 -2.01
CA LEU A 79 -16.55 -2.87 -1.35
C LEU A 79 -16.15 -1.83 -2.42
N ALA A 80 -16.39 -0.56 -2.14
CA ALA A 80 -15.90 0.50 -3.00
C ALA A 80 -14.37 0.60 -2.87
N ARG A 81 -13.68 0.98 -3.95
CA ARG A 81 -12.22 1.19 -3.92
C ARG A 81 -11.79 2.18 -2.83
N SER A 82 -12.60 3.19 -2.55
CA SER A 82 -12.36 4.17 -1.48
C SER A 82 -12.46 3.58 -0.06
N GLN A 83 -13.08 2.41 0.10
CA GLN A 83 -13.17 1.67 1.36
C GLN A 83 -12.01 0.68 1.54
N MET A 84 -11.27 0.39 0.47
CA MET A 84 -10.15 -0.55 0.50
C MET A 84 -8.90 0.10 1.11
N PRO A 85 -8.16 -0.63 1.96
CA PRO A 85 -6.91 -0.11 2.52
C PRO A 85 -5.87 0.07 1.43
N ASN A 86 -5.05 1.12 1.56
CA ASN A 86 -3.99 1.47 0.63
C ASN A 86 -2.63 1.27 1.32
N PHE A 87 -1.82 0.29 0.87
CA PHE A 87 -0.50 0.04 1.46
C PHE A 87 0.36 1.27 1.48
N TYR A 88 0.39 1.98 0.35
CA TYR A 88 1.39 2.99 0.11
C TYR A 88 1.13 4.14 1.06
N ALA A 89 -0.16 4.49 1.23
CA ALA A 89 -0.59 5.44 2.24
C ALA A 89 -0.22 4.98 3.66
N LEU A 90 -0.45 3.71 4.01
CA LEU A 90 -0.08 3.15 5.32
C LEU A 90 1.44 3.15 5.56
N TRP A 91 2.23 2.84 4.53
CA TRP A 91 3.68 2.81 4.60
C TRP A 91 4.25 4.23 4.73
N VAL A 92 3.76 5.18 3.94
CA VAL A 92 4.10 6.60 4.07
C VAL A 92 3.73 7.13 5.46
N ALA A 93 2.54 6.81 5.97
CA ALA A 93 2.13 7.21 7.31
C ALA A 93 3.09 6.66 8.38
N ARG A 94 3.46 5.38 8.29
CA ARG A 94 4.42 4.79 9.21
C ARG A 94 5.80 5.45 9.14
N ARG A 95 6.28 5.80 7.95
CA ARG A 95 7.55 6.53 7.81
C ARG A 95 7.48 7.90 8.47
N ALA A 96 6.38 8.62 8.28
CA ALA A 96 6.17 9.91 8.93
C ALA A 96 6.18 9.79 10.46
N GLU A 97 5.52 8.76 11.03
CA GLU A 97 5.57 8.47 12.48
C GLU A 97 7.00 8.26 13.00
N LEU A 98 7.89 7.71 12.17
CA LEU A 98 9.30 7.46 12.51
C LEU A 98 10.23 8.63 12.13
N GLY A 99 9.70 9.77 11.68
CA GLY A 99 10.50 10.91 11.21
C GLY A 99 11.28 10.64 9.92
N ARG A 100 10.85 9.64 9.13
CA ARG A 100 11.49 9.24 7.86
C ARG A 100 10.74 9.89 6.69
N GLY A 101 11.48 10.31 5.65
CA GLY A 101 10.88 10.77 4.39
C GLY A 101 10.09 9.67 3.66
N PRO A 102 9.38 9.98 2.57
CA PRO A 102 8.61 8.98 1.82
C PRO A 102 9.49 7.85 1.26
N PRO A 103 8.93 6.67 0.95
CA PRO A 103 9.65 5.64 0.20
C PRO A 103 10.08 6.19 -1.16
N LEU A 104 11.35 5.99 -1.51
CA LEU A 104 11.94 6.41 -2.78
C LEU A 104 12.48 5.19 -3.52
N LYS A 105 12.42 5.23 -4.84
CA LYS A 105 13.15 4.26 -5.67
C LYS A 105 14.66 4.39 -5.41
N LYS A 106 15.39 3.29 -5.56
CA LYS A 106 16.83 3.25 -5.27
C LYS A 106 17.61 4.30 -6.09
N GLU A 107 17.25 4.54 -7.34
CA GLU A 107 17.89 5.56 -8.19
C GLU A 107 17.77 6.99 -7.64
N HIS A 108 16.79 7.27 -6.78
CA HIS A 108 16.61 8.55 -6.11
C HIS A 108 17.12 8.53 -4.67
N ASN A 109 17.70 7.42 -4.21
CA ASN A 109 18.23 7.29 -2.87
C ASN A 109 19.73 7.62 -2.87
N THR A 110 20.12 8.65 -2.12
CA THR A 110 21.52 9.12 -2.04
C THR A 110 22.49 8.01 -1.60
N ALA A 111 22.04 7.07 -0.76
CA ALA A 111 22.87 5.94 -0.34
C ALA A 111 23.20 4.99 -1.48
N PHE A 112 22.27 4.81 -2.44
CA PHE A 112 22.51 3.99 -3.62
C PHE A 112 23.39 4.74 -4.62
N THR A 113 23.08 6.00 -4.93
CA THR A 113 23.87 6.78 -5.91
C THR A 113 25.32 6.99 -5.47
N SER A 114 25.55 7.19 -4.17
CA SER A 114 26.90 7.35 -3.61
C SER A 114 27.69 6.04 -3.53
N SER A 115 27.03 4.89 -3.69
CA SER A 115 27.67 3.57 -3.71
C SER A 115 28.12 3.13 -5.11
N LEU A 116 27.75 3.88 -6.15
CA LEU A 116 28.19 3.63 -7.52
C LEU A 116 29.61 4.18 -7.72
N PRO A 117 30.48 3.47 -8.46
CA PRO A 117 31.78 4.00 -8.80
C PRO A 117 31.62 5.26 -9.66
N THR A 118 32.40 6.30 -9.34
CA THR A 118 32.59 7.46 -10.22
C THR A 118 33.61 7.09 -11.29
N ASP A 119 33.19 7.10 -12.56
CA ASP A 119 34.10 7.01 -13.72
C ASP A 119 35.08 8.20 -13.78
#